data_AF-A0A511HJ85-F1
#
_entry.id   AF-A0A511HJ85-F1
#
_cell.length_a   1.000
_cell.length_b   1.000
_cell.length_c   1.000
_cell.angle_alpha   90.00
_cell.angle_beta   90.00
_cell.angle_gamma   90.00
#
_symmetry.space_group_name_H-M   'P 1'
#
loop_
_entity.id
_entity.type
_entity.pdbx_description
1 polymer ?
#
loop_
_entity_poly.entity_id
_entity_poly.type
_entity_poly.pdbx_seq_one_letter_code
_entity_poly.pdbx_strand_id
1 'polypeptide(L)'
;MKTGSGTTSRFFRPFTGAALTAVLGLVGVPAATAAQDVVPQVSCYQRATDGGLDDSLATQLCRGARSSTPADCFVRAQDEGSLTQSQAVQLCQFAAPDEDPAGCYLQAREQTFTAPARVLQLCQPAVQNCPGYVE
;
A
#
# COMPACT_ATOMS: atom_id res chain seq x y z
N MET A 1 -20.67 44.40 1.68
CA MET A 1 -21.89 44.33 2.51
C MET A 1 -21.59 43.47 3.73
N LYS A 2 -22.11 43.88 4.88
CA LYS A 2 -21.71 43.50 6.24
C LYS A 2 -22.89 42.80 6.89
N THR A 3 -22.68 41.62 7.47
CA THR A 3 -23.44 40.98 8.57
C THR A 3 -22.64 39.71 8.92
N GLY A 4 -22.23 39.38 10.14
CA GLY A 4 -22.77 39.63 11.49
C GLY A 4 -22.93 38.22 12.13
N SER A 5 -22.07 37.80 13.06
CA SER A 5 -22.09 38.05 14.51
C SER A 5 -23.07 37.17 15.31
N GLY A 6 -22.59 36.59 16.42
CA GLY A 6 -23.37 36.02 17.53
C GLY A 6 -22.99 34.57 17.87
N THR A 7 -22.14 34.26 18.85
CA THR A 7 -22.25 34.41 20.33
C THR A 7 -23.37 33.57 20.96
N THR A 8 -23.00 32.60 21.81
CA THR A 8 -23.59 32.24 23.14
C THR A 8 -22.87 30.96 23.64
N SER A 9 -21.97 31.01 24.62
CA SER A 9 -22.10 31.24 26.07
C SER A 9 -22.75 30.10 26.87
N ARG A 10 -21.87 29.38 27.58
CA ARG A 10 -21.95 28.84 28.96
C ARG A 10 -23.23 28.13 29.41
N PHE A 11 -23.07 26.90 29.92
CA PHE A 11 -23.59 26.56 31.26
C PHE A 11 -22.68 25.53 31.95
N PHE A 12 -21.84 26.04 32.85
CA PHE A 12 -21.27 25.28 33.96
C PHE A 12 -22.42 24.91 34.91
N ARG A 13 -22.50 23.64 35.34
CA ARG A 13 -23.23 23.23 36.54
C ARG A 13 -22.25 22.51 37.48
N PRO A 14 -22.03 23.01 38.70
CA PRO A 14 -21.30 22.29 39.73
C PRO A 14 -22.24 21.29 40.40
N PHE A 15 -21.87 20.01 40.45
CA PHE A 15 -22.50 19.05 41.35
C PHE A 15 -21.52 18.70 42.46
N THR A 16 -21.75 19.32 43.60
CA THR A 16 -21.21 18.94 44.91
C THR A 16 -21.82 17.60 45.33
N GLY A 17 -20.99 16.65 45.69
CA GLY A 17 -21.44 15.35 46.20
C GLY A 17 -20.27 14.41 46.46
N ALA A 18 -19.69 14.52 47.65
CA ALA A 18 -18.73 13.56 48.17
C ALA A 18 -19.42 12.22 48.47
N ALA A 19 -18.97 11.14 47.84
CA ALA A 19 -19.20 9.78 48.29
C ALA A 19 -17.99 8.92 47.91
N LEU A 20 -17.17 8.61 48.91
CA LEU A 20 -16.05 7.69 48.86
C LEU A 20 -16.55 6.30 48.44
N THR A 21 -16.21 5.88 47.23
CA THR A 21 -16.24 4.47 46.83
C THR A 21 -14.90 4.13 46.19
N ALA A 22 -14.22 3.15 46.78
CA ALA A 22 -12.93 2.67 46.34
C ALA A 22 -13.08 2.00 44.97
N VAL A 23 -12.64 2.68 43.92
CA VAL A 23 -12.49 2.08 42.59
C VAL A 23 -11.05 1.60 42.48
N LEU A 24 -10.80 0.32 42.74
CA LEU A 24 -9.64 -0.37 42.21
C LEU A 24 -9.76 -0.35 40.69
N GLY A 25 -9.24 0.72 40.09
CA GLY A 25 -9.10 0.85 38.65
C GLY A 25 -8.18 -0.27 38.17
N LEU A 26 -8.78 -1.24 37.48
CA LEU A 26 -8.08 -2.08 36.51
C LEU A 26 -7.32 -1.14 35.59
N VAL A 27 -6.01 -0.99 35.83
CA VAL A 27 -5.07 -0.39 34.88
C VAL A 27 -5.12 -1.29 33.65
N GLY A 28 -5.98 -0.93 32.71
CA GLY A 28 -6.03 -1.53 31.39
C GLY A 28 -4.69 -1.30 30.74
N VAL A 29 -3.86 -2.33 30.72
CA VAL A 29 -2.68 -2.37 29.87
C VAL A 29 -3.23 -2.29 28.45
N PRO A 30 -2.93 -1.26 27.65
CA PRO A 30 -3.30 -1.30 26.25
C PRO A 30 -2.54 -2.50 25.68
N ALA A 31 -3.28 -3.51 25.23
CA ALA A 31 -2.72 -4.57 24.43
C ALA A 31 -2.17 -3.89 23.17
N ALA A 32 -0.87 -3.58 23.19
CA ALA A 32 -0.14 -3.28 21.98
C ALA A 32 -0.30 -4.53 21.14
N THR A 33 -1.22 -4.47 20.16
CA THR A 33 -1.33 -5.47 19.13
C THR A 33 0.01 -5.44 18.41
N ALA A 34 0.90 -6.35 18.79
CA ALA A 34 2.04 -6.69 17.97
C ALA A 34 1.44 -7.19 16.65
N ALA A 35 1.36 -6.29 15.67
CA ALA A 35 1.14 -6.67 14.29
C ALA A 35 2.26 -7.68 14.01
N GLN A 36 1.87 -8.93 13.77
CA GLN A 36 2.84 -9.97 13.46
C GLN A 36 3.59 -9.50 12.23
N ASP A 37 4.89 -9.22 12.38
CA ASP A 37 5.74 -8.66 11.34
C ASP A 37 5.98 -9.74 10.28
N VAL A 38 5.01 -9.91 9.39
CA VAL A 38 5.15 -10.77 8.22
C VAL A 38 6.15 -10.09 7.31
N VAL A 39 7.26 -10.77 7.03
CA VAL A 39 8.30 -10.21 6.15
C VAL A 39 7.69 -9.79 4.80
N PRO A 40 8.07 -8.64 4.23
CA PRO A 40 7.38 -8.07 3.07
C PRO A 40 7.32 -8.99 1.84
N GLN A 41 8.29 -9.88 1.68
CA GLN A 41 8.33 -10.83 0.58
C GLN A 41 7.22 -11.87 0.70
N VAL A 42 6.89 -12.31 1.92
CA VAL A 42 5.83 -13.29 2.17
C VAL A 42 4.46 -12.66 1.96
N SER A 43 4.23 -11.43 2.42
CA SER A 43 2.97 -10.73 2.16
C SER A 43 2.79 -10.39 0.69
N CYS A 44 3.85 -10.01 -0.02
CA CYS A 44 3.84 -9.88 -1.48
C CYS A 44 3.46 -11.20 -2.14
N TYR A 45 4.11 -12.31 -1.77
CA TYR A 45 3.86 -13.62 -2.36
C TYR A 45 2.40 -14.04 -2.19
N GLN A 46 1.88 -13.98 -0.96
CA GLN A 46 0.49 -14.30 -0.65
C GLN A 46 -0.48 -13.45 -1.49
N ARG A 47 -0.23 -12.15 -1.56
CA ARG A 47 -1.06 -11.23 -2.35
C ARG A 47 -1.04 -11.58 -3.85
N ALA A 48 0.11 -11.96 -4.39
CA ALA A 48 0.26 -12.33 -5.80
C ALA A 48 -0.46 -13.65 -6.13
N THR A 49 -0.34 -14.65 -5.27
CA THR A 49 -1.03 -15.94 -5.44
C THR A 49 -2.53 -15.82 -5.25
N ASP A 50 -2.99 -15.00 -4.30
CA ASP A 50 -4.41 -14.66 -4.13
C ASP A 50 -4.97 -13.94 -5.37
N GLY A 51 -4.11 -13.21 -6.09
CA GLY A 51 -4.36 -12.61 -7.39
C GLY A 51 -4.34 -13.58 -8.58
N GLY A 52 -4.14 -14.88 -8.34
CA GLY A 52 -4.13 -15.92 -9.38
C GLY A 52 -2.82 -16.05 -10.15
N LEU A 53 -1.71 -15.47 -9.67
CA LEU A 53 -0.38 -15.73 -10.23
C LEU A 53 0.12 -17.10 -9.80
N ASP A 54 0.77 -17.84 -10.71
CA ASP A 54 1.38 -19.12 -10.34
C ASP A 54 2.55 -18.93 -9.36
N ASP A 55 2.81 -19.97 -8.55
CA ASP A 55 3.83 -19.93 -7.49
C ASP A 55 5.23 -19.55 -7.98
N SER A 56 5.61 -19.97 -9.18
CA SER A 56 6.94 -19.71 -9.73
C SER A 56 7.11 -18.25 -10.15
N LEU A 57 6.10 -17.68 -10.81
CA LEU A 57 6.07 -16.27 -11.17
C LEU A 57 5.86 -15.37 -9.94
N ALA A 58 5.07 -15.80 -8.96
CA ALA A 58 4.90 -15.08 -7.69
C ALA A 58 6.23 -14.98 -6.93
N THR A 59 6.99 -16.08 -6.89
CA THR A 59 8.35 -16.09 -6.32
C THR A 59 9.27 -15.12 -7.08
N GLN A 60 9.21 -15.12 -8.41
CA GLN A 60 10.01 -14.21 -9.23
C GLN A 60 9.66 -12.73 -8.97
N LEU A 61 8.37 -12.41 -8.93
CA LEU A 61 7.86 -11.05 -8.73
C LEU A 61 8.24 -10.49 -7.35
N CYS A 62 8.11 -11.32 -6.30
CA CYS A 62 8.25 -10.88 -4.92
C CYS A 62 9.66 -11.05 -4.33
N ARG A 63 10.61 -11.61 -5.09
CA ARG A 63 11.99 -11.78 -4.64
C ARG A 63 12.64 -10.42 -4.34
N GLY A 64 12.98 -10.22 -3.06
CA GLY A 64 13.61 -8.99 -2.59
C GLY A 64 12.65 -7.80 -2.45
N ALA A 65 11.34 -8.02 -2.55
CA ALA A 65 10.34 -6.98 -2.37
C ALA A 65 10.42 -6.37 -0.95
N ARG A 66 10.21 -5.06 -0.86
CA ARG A 66 10.18 -4.30 0.40
C ARG A 66 8.76 -3.97 0.87
N SER A 67 7.77 -4.38 0.09
CA SER A 67 6.33 -4.21 0.33
C SER A 67 5.55 -5.22 -0.52
N SER A 68 4.22 -5.23 -0.40
CA SER A 68 3.31 -5.95 -1.31
C SER A 68 3.11 -5.26 -2.66
N THR A 69 3.70 -4.07 -2.86
CA THR A 69 3.45 -3.22 -4.04
C THR A 69 3.63 -3.94 -5.39
N PRO A 70 4.65 -4.80 -5.62
CA PRO A 70 4.76 -5.55 -6.87
C PRO A 70 3.55 -6.47 -7.12
N ALA A 71 3.01 -7.09 -6.08
CA ALA A 71 1.83 -7.95 -6.18
C ALA A 71 0.55 -7.15 -6.43
N ASP A 72 0.37 -6.02 -5.73
CA ASP A 72 -0.77 -5.12 -5.95
C ASP A 72 -0.77 -4.54 -7.37
N CYS A 73 0.42 -4.17 -7.88
CA CYS A 73 0.61 -3.78 -9.27
C CYS A 73 0.20 -4.91 -10.23
N PHE A 74 0.64 -6.16 -9.97
CA PHE A 74 0.31 -7.30 -10.82
C PHE A 74 -1.21 -7.51 -10.91
N VAL A 75 -1.90 -7.53 -9.77
CA VAL A 75 -3.36 -7.72 -9.72
C VAL A 75 -4.06 -6.67 -10.58
N ARG A 76 -3.71 -5.40 -10.40
CA ARG A 76 -4.33 -4.32 -11.18
C ARG A 76 -4.01 -4.39 -12.67
N ALA A 77 -2.78 -4.74 -13.02
CA ALA A 77 -2.35 -4.90 -14.40
C ALA A 77 -3.06 -6.07 -15.11
N GLN A 78 -3.42 -7.12 -14.37
CA GLN A 78 -4.22 -8.23 -14.88
C GLN A 78 -5.69 -7.84 -15.06
N ASP A 79 -6.27 -7.17 -14.06
CA ASP A 79 -7.68 -6.78 -14.05
C ASP A 79 -8.02 -5.75 -15.14
N GLU A 80 -7.13 -4.78 -15.36
CA GLU A 80 -7.41 -3.62 -16.22
C GLU A 80 -6.53 -3.59 -17.49
N GLY A 81 -5.35 -4.23 -17.46
CA GLY A 81 -4.30 -4.03 -18.46
C GLY A 81 -4.35 -4.96 -19.66
N SER A 82 -5.18 -6.02 -19.67
CA SER A 82 -5.19 -7.05 -20.73
C SER A 82 -3.79 -7.62 -21.02
N LEU A 83 -2.94 -7.73 -20.00
CA LEU A 83 -1.59 -8.28 -20.11
C LEU A 83 -1.60 -9.80 -19.89
N THR A 84 -0.62 -10.48 -20.48
CA THR A 84 -0.28 -11.84 -20.03
C THR A 84 0.35 -11.77 -18.64
N GLN A 85 0.23 -12.83 -17.85
CA GLN A 85 0.85 -12.88 -16.51
C GLN A 85 2.35 -12.54 -16.56
N SER A 86 3.08 -13.06 -17.55
CA SER A 86 4.49 -12.75 -17.76
C SER A 86 4.76 -11.27 -18.04
N GLN A 87 3.89 -10.59 -18.80
CA GLN A 87 4.03 -9.16 -19.06
C GLN A 87 3.68 -8.32 -17.84
N ALA A 88 2.66 -8.71 -17.06
CA ALA A 88 2.32 -8.05 -15.80
C ALA A 88 3.46 -8.21 -14.77
N VAL A 89 4.07 -9.40 -14.68
CA VAL A 89 5.25 -9.62 -13.85
C VAL A 89 6.43 -8.75 -14.32
N GLN A 90 6.69 -8.71 -15.62
CA GLN A 90 7.74 -7.83 -16.17
C GLN A 90 7.48 -6.36 -15.82
N LEU A 91 6.23 -5.89 -15.95
CA LEU A 91 5.85 -4.51 -15.65
C LEU A 91 6.03 -4.18 -14.16
N CYS A 92 5.66 -5.10 -13.28
CA CYS A 92 5.54 -4.84 -11.85
C CYS A 92 6.77 -5.25 -11.03
N GLN A 93 7.74 -5.95 -11.63
CA GLN A 93 8.96 -6.34 -10.92
C GLN A 93 9.67 -5.10 -10.38
N PHE A 94 10.18 -5.21 -9.15
CA PHE A 94 10.93 -4.16 -8.44
C PHE A 94 10.15 -2.89 -8.09
N ALA A 95 8.82 -2.87 -8.26
CA ALA A 95 8.00 -1.73 -7.84
C ALA A 95 8.24 -1.41 -6.34
N ALA A 96 8.73 -0.21 -6.08
CA ALA A 96 8.92 0.32 -4.74
C ALA A 96 7.57 0.78 -4.15
N PRO A 97 7.48 0.98 -2.82
CA PRO A 97 6.24 1.37 -2.14
C PRO A 97 5.49 2.56 -2.74
N ASP A 98 6.22 3.53 -3.30
CA ASP A 98 5.70 4.79 -3.82
C ASP A 98 5.58 4.82 -5.36
N GLU A 99 5.77 3.68 -6.03
CA GLU A 99 5.70 3.55 -7.49
C GLU A 99 4.38 2.93 -7.95
N ASP A 100 3.91 3.35 -9.13
CA ASP A 100 2.70 2.80 -9.75
C ASP A 100 2.88 2.44 -11.25
N PRO A 101 3.59 1.35 -11.56
CA PRO A 101 3.86 0.92 -12.95
C PRO A 101 2.59 0.56 -13.73
N ALA A 102 1.62 -0.08 -13.07
CA ALA A 102 0.33 -0.39 -13.67
C ALA A 102 -0.39 0.87 -14.12
N GLY A 103 -0.31 1.95 -13.33
CA GLY A 103 -0.99 3.22 -13.61
C GLY A 103 -0.38 3.92 -14.79
N CYS A 104 0.95 3.97 -14.83
CA CYS A 104 1.69 4.41 -15.99
C CYS A 104 1.25 3.63 -17.24
N TYR A 105 1.18 2.30 -17.17
CA TYR A 105 0.85 1.45 -18.32
C TYR A 105 -0.57 1.71 -18.85
N LEU A 106 -1.55 1.75 -17.96
CA LEU A 106 -2.95 2.00 -18.31
C LEU A 106 -3.11 3.38 -18.97
N GLN A 107 -2.57 4.42 -18.33
CA GLN A 107 -2.63 5.79 -18.85
C GLN A 107 -1.89 5.94 -20.19
N ALA A 108 -0.69 5.39 -20.32
CA ALA A 108 0.11 5.52 -21.53
C ALA A 108 -0.51 4.77 -22.74
N ARG A 109 -1.26 3.69 -22.50
CA ARG A 109 -2.01 3.01 -23.57
C ARG A 109 -3.21 3.79 -24.07
N GLU A 110 -3.87 4.53 -23.20
CA GLU A 110 -4.98 5.40 -23.59
C GLU A 110 -4.49 6.63 -24.34
N GLN A 111 -3.31 7.15 -23.96
CA GLN A 111 -2.79 8.42 -24.50
C GLN A 111 -1.84 8.27 -25.69
N THR A 112 -1.28 7.08 -25.94
CA THR A 112 -0.27 6.90 -26.99
C THR A 112 -0.65 5.79 -27.97
N PHE A 113 -0.36 5.98 -29.26
CA PHE A 113 -0.51 4.95 -30.29
C PHE A 113 0.68 3.99 -30.35
N THR A 114 1.39 3.81 -29.24
CA THR A 114 2.63 3.03 -29.21
C THR A 114 2.32 1.55 -29.02
N ALA A 115 3.13 0.69 -29.64
CA ALA A 115 3.04 -0.76 -29.42
C ALA A 115 3.10 -1.10 -27.91
N PRO A 116 2.28 -2.04 -27.42
CA PRO A 116 2.22 -2.40 -25.98
C PRO A 116 3.58 -2.74 -25.36
N ALA A 117 4.47 -3.37 -26.13
CA ALA A 117 5.82 -3.71 -25.69
C ALA A 117 6.67 -2.48 -25.33
N ARG A 118 6.47 -1.35 -26.03
CA ARG A 118 7.18 -0.10 -25.71
C ARG A 118 6.59 0.57 -24.47
N VAL A 119 5.28 0.47 -24.27
CA VAL A 119 4.65 1.00 -23.04
C VAL A 119 5.12 0.19 -21.82
N LEU A 120 5.24 -1.13 -21.93
CA LEU A 120 5.86 -1.97 -20.90
C LEU A 120 7.28 -1.51 -20.57
N GLN A 121 8.12 -1.28 -21.60
CA GLN A 121 9.49 -0.78 -21.39
C GLN A 121 9.54 0.61 -20.75
N LEU A 122 8.59 1.49 -21.08
CA LEU A 122 8.52 2.85 -20.55
C LEU A 122 8.14 2.87 -19.07
N CYS A 123 7.19 2.02 -18.68
CA CYS A 123 6.56 2.05 -17.36
C CYS A 123 7.19 1.08 -16.35
N GLN A 124 8.12 0.22 -16.79
CA GLN A 124 8.79 -0.73 -15.90
C GLN A 124 9.69 0.00 -14.89
N PRO A 125 9.62 -0.33 -13.59
CA PRO A 125 10.52 0.21 -12.58
C PRO A 125 11.99 0.02 -12.93
N ALA A 126 12.80 1.00 -12.57
CA ALA A 126 14.25 0.83 -12.63
C ALA A 126 14.67 -0.25 -11.63
N VAL A 127 15.59 -1.12 -12.05
CA VAL A 127 16.31 -1.97 -11.09
C VAL A 127 17.04 -1.07 -10.12
N GLN A 128 16.57 -1.04 -8.87
CA GLN A 128 17.28 -0.37 -7.79
C GLN A 128 18.59 -1.12 -7.57
N ASN A 129 19.68 -0.61 -8.15
CA ASN A 129 21.01 -1.03 -7.75
C ASN A 129 21.09 -0.77 -6.25
N CYS A 130 21.32 -1.80 -5.45
CA CYS A 130 21.80 -1.58 -4.08
C CYS A 130 23.25 -1.12 -4.24
N PRO A 131 23.60 0.16 -4.04
CA PRO A 131 25.01 0.51 -3.88
C PRO A 131 25.47 -0.21 -2.62
N GLY A 132 26.11 -1.37 -2.80
CA GLY A 132 27.02 -1.88 -1.79
C GLY A 132 28.05 -0.78 -1.59
N TYR A 133 28.20 -0.31 -0.35
CA TYR A 133 29.36 0.49 0.02
C TYR A 133 30.60 -0.32 -0.40
N VAL A 134 31.24 0.07 -1.50
CA VAL A 134 32.65 -0.24 -1.71
C VAL A 134 33.40 0.68 -0.75
N GLU A 135 34.13 0.04 0.17
CA GLU A 135 34.90 0.67 1.25
C GLU A 135 35.81 1.81 0.78
#